data_AF-A0A1K1TI19-F1
#
_entry.id   AF-A0A1K1TI19-F1
#
_cell.length_a   1.000
_cell.length_b   1.000
_cell.length_c   1.000
_cell.angle_alpha   90.00
_cell.angle_beta   90.00
_cell.angle_gamma   90.00
#
_symmetry.space_group_name_H-M   'P 1'
#
loop_
_entity.id
_entity.type
_entity.pdbx_description
1 polymer ?
#
loop_
_entity_poly.entity_id
_entity_poly.type
_entity_poly.pdbx_seq_one_letter_code
_entity_poly.pdbx_strand_id
1 'polypeptide(L)' 'MAPSIVFLHFIGVVIVILGLTLREKRRTLGTALAVAGFLIGTAPVWYGHFVGPSPSEMRQMQIQQFMIPDRPAE' A
#
# COMPACT_ATOMS: atom_id res chain seq x y z
N MET A 1 7.93 1.19 9.26
CA MET A 1 6.86 0.76 8.32
C MET A 1 5.58 1.46 8.75
N ALA A 2 4.94 2.25 7.89
CA ALA A 2 3.75 3.00 8.29
C ALA A 2 2.58 2.02 8.52
N PRO A 3 2.11 1.80 9.77
CA PRO A 3 1.03 0.84 10.06
C PRO A 3 -0.27 1.18 9.33
N SER A 4 -0.43 2.44 8.90
CA SER A 4 -1.54 2.94 8.10
C SER A 4 -1.67 2.29 6.72
N ILE A 5 -0.57 1.91 6.07
CA ILE A 5 -0.60 1.30 4.72
C ILE A 5 -1.26 -0.08 4.76
N VAL A 6 -0.80 -0.90 5.70
CA VAL A 6 -1.33 -2.26 5.90
C VAL A 6 -2.80 -2.19 6.33
N PHE A 7 -3.13 -1.25 7.22
CA PHE A 7 -4.49 -1.01 7.66
C PHE A 7 -5.43 -0.60 6.52
N LEU A 8 -5.00 0.31 5.63
CA LEU A 8 -5.79 0.74 4.48
C LEU A 8 -6.07 -0.41 3.51
N HIS A 9 -5.08 -1.28 3.29
CA HIS A 9 -5.22 -2.46 2.45
C HIS A 9 -6.32 -3.39 2.97
N PHE A 10 -6.26 -3.74 4.26
CA PHE A 10 -7.25 -4.63 4.88
C PHE A 10 -8.66 -4.02 4.92
N ILE A 11 -8.77 -2.71 5.18
CA ILE A 11 -10.06 -2.01 5.05
C ILE A 11 -10.61 -2.12 3.63
N GLY A 12 -9.78 -1.90 2.62
CA GLY A 12 -10.16 -2.06 1.22
C GLY A 12 -10.72 -3.46 0.92
N VAL A 13 -10.04 -4.50 1.41
CA VAL A 13 -10.48 -5.90 1.27
C VAL A 13 -11.84 -6.15 1.94
N VAL A 14 -12.05 -5.63 3.14
CA VAL A 14 -13.35 -5.75 3.84
C VAL A 14 -14.47 -5.08 3.05
N ILE A 15 -14.22 -3.89 2.50
CA ILE A 15 -15.19 -3.17 1.65
C ILE A 15 -15.51 -3.97 0.38
N VAL A 16 -14.50 -4.62 -0.24
CA VAL A 16 -14.72 -5.50 -1.40
C VAL A 16 -15.68 -6.63 -1.04
N ILE A 17 -15.43 -7.33 0.08
CA ILE A 17 -16.26 -8.45 0.53
C ILE A 17 -17.70 -7.99 0.80
N LEU A 18 -17.86 -6.84 1.47
CA LEU A 18 -19.18 -6.25 1.71
C LEU A 18 -19.89 -5.88 0.40
N GLY A 19 -19.18 -5.29 -0.56
CA GLY A 19 -19.71 -4.96 -1.89
C GLY A 19 -20.17 -6.20 -2.66
N LEU A 20 -19.38 -7.27 -2.65
CA LEU A 20 -19.73 -8.53 -3.29
C LEU A 20 -20.93 -9.21 -2.61
N THR A 21 -21.02 -9.14 -1.28
CA THR A 21 -22.18 -9.64 -0.53
C THR A 21 -23.44 -8.85 -0.87
N LEU A 22 -23.34 -7.52 -0.98
CA LEU A 22 -24.45 -6.65 -1.32
C LEU A 22 -24.89 -6.78 -2.80
N ARG A 23 -24.00 -7.25 -3.68
CA ARG A 23 -24.23 -7.41 -5.12
C ARG A 23 -25.42 -8.32 -5.42
N GLU A 24 -25.66 -9.35 -4.59
CA GLU A 24 -26.79 -10.27 -4.75
C GLU A 24 -28.13 -9.54 -4.70
N LYS A 25 -28.27 -8.56 -3.80
CA LYS A 25 -29.52 -7.79 -3.64
C LYS A 25 -29.55 -6.52 -4.50
N ARG A 26 -28.41 -5.86 -4.69
CA ARG A 26 -28.28 -4.61 -5.44
C ARG A 26 -27.04 -4.65 -6.32
N ARG A 27 -27.19 -5.21 -7.52
CA ARG A 27 -26.09 -5.47 -8.46
C ARG A 27 -25.20 -4.25 -8.71
N THR A 28 -25.77 -3.11 -9.08
CA THR A 28 -24.99 -1.89 -9.40
C THR A 28 -24.29 -1.33 -8.17
N LEU A 29 -24.99 -1.20 -7.04
CA LEU A 29 -24.44 -0.65 -5.81
C LEU A 29 -23.33 -1.55 -5.24
N GLY A 30 -23.57 -2.87 -5.19
CA GLY A 30 -22.57 -3.83 -4.71
C GLY A 30 -21.34 -3.87 -5.60
N THR A 31 -21.52 -3.77 -6.92
CA THR A 31 -20.38 -3.70 -7.86
C THR A 31 -19.59 -2.40 -7.67
N ALA A 32 -20.27 -1.25 -7.56
CA ALA A 32 -19.60 0.04 -7.31
C ALA A 32 -18.83 0.04 -5.99
N LEU A 33 -19.42 -0.53 -4.93
CA LEU A 33 -18.79 -0.65 -3.62
C LEU A 33 -17.57 -1.59 -3.67
N ALA A 34 -17.67 -2.71 -4.38
CA ALA A 34 -16.55 -3.63 -4.56
C ALA A 34 -15.39 -2.98 -5.33
N VAL A 35 -15.69 -2.22 -6.40
CA VAL A 35 -14.67 -1.46 -7.14
C VAL A 35 -14.03 -0.39 -6.26
N ALA A 36 -14.81 0.35 -5.46
CA ALA A 36 -14.29 1.34 -4.54
C ALA A 36 -13.36 0.72 -3.48
N GLY A 37 -13.76 -0.42 -2.90
CA GLY A 37 -12.92 -1.16 -1.95
C GLY A 37 -11.61 -1.63 -2.58
N PHE A 38 -11.64 -2.09 -3.84
CA PHE A 38 -10.45 -2.50 -4.57
C PHE A 38 -9.49 -1.32 -4.81
N LEU A 39 -10.01 -0.16 -5.21
CA LEU A 39 -9.19 1.04 -5.42
C LEU A 39 -8.54 1.50 -4.12
N ILE A 40 -9.29 1.52 -3.02
CA ILE A 40 -8.75 1.88 -1.69
C ILE A 40 -7.69 0.87 -1.24
N GLY A 41 -7.96 -0.43 -1.40
CA GLY A 41 -7.05 -1.49 -0.97
C GLY A 41 -5.75 -1.55 -1.77
N THR A 42 -5.78 -1.14 -3.04
CA THR A 42 -4.60 -1.12 -3.92
C THR A 42 -3.86 0.22 -3.93
N ALA A 43 -4.48 1.31 -3.46
CA ALA A 43 -3.88 2.63 -3.41
C ALA A 43 -2.46 2.68 -2.78
N PRO A 44 -2.16 1.94 -1.68
CA PRO A 44 -0.83 1.99 -1.10
C PRO A 44 0.27 1.38 -2.00
N VAL A 45 -0.08 0.40 -2.82
CA VAL A 45 0.87 -0.20 -3.79
C VAL A 45 1.26 0.84 -4.84
N TRP A 46 0.27 1.56 -5.36
CA TRP A 46 0.50 2.63 -6.32
C TRP A 46 1.28 3.79 -5.70
N TYR A 47 0.96 4.17 -4.46
CA TYR A 47 1.70 5.20 -3.75
C TYR A 47 3.19 4.84 -3.59
N GLY A 48 3.50 3.60 -3.20
CA GLY A 48 4.88 3.11 -3.12
C GLY A 48 5.59 3.12 -4.47
N HIS A 49 4.89 2.84 -5.56
CA HIS A 49 5.47 2.87 -6.91
C HIS A 49 5.75 4.29 -7.43
N PHE A 50 4.88 5.26 -7.13
CA PHE A 50 5.01 6.63 -7.64
C PHE A 50 5.83 7.57 -6.75
N VAL A 51 5.85 7.32 -5.44
CA VAL A 51 6.51 8.19 -4.44
C VAL A 51 7.73 7.51 -3.80
N GLY A 52 7.80 6.18 -3.86
CA GLY A 52 8.92 5.44 -3.30
C GLY A 52 10.20 5.59 -4.12
N PRO A 53 11.38 5.51 -3.48
CA PRO A 53 12.65 5.51 -4.18
C PRO A 53 12.72 4.33 -5.16
N SER A 54 13.24 4.59 -6.36
CA SER A 54 13.48 3.56 -7.35
C SER A 54 14.38 2.44 -6.79
N PRO A 55 14.35 1.21 -7.34
CA PRO A 55 15.21 0.13 -6.89
C PRO A 55 16.70 0.49 -6.88
N SER A 56 17.14 1.32 -7.82
CA SER A 56 18.50 1.88 -7.87
C SER A 56 18.79 2.82 -6.70
N GLU A 57 17.86 3.70 -6.34
CA GLU A 57 18.00 4.62 -5.20
C GLU A 57 17.96 3.87 -3.88
N MET A 58 17.10 2.85 -3.75
CA MET A 58 17.09 1.96 -2.58
C MET A 58 18.43 1.25 -2.41
N ARG A 59 19.01 0.73 -3.49
CA ARG A 59 20.34 0.10 -3.45
C ARG A 59 21.43 1.11 -3.06
N GLN A 60 21.39 2.33 -3.59
CA GLN A 60 22.34 3.37 -3.24
C GLN A 60 22.22 3.82 -1.77
N MET A 61 21.00 3.96 -1.24
CA MET A 61 20.75 4.23 0.18
C MET A 61 21.29 3.11 1.07
N GLN A 62 21.10 1.85 0.67
CA GLN A 62 21.63 0.70 1.38
C GLN A 62 23.16 0.72 1.38
N ILE A 63 23.77 0.94 0.22
CA ILE A 63 25.22 1.04 0.07
C ILE A 63 25.78 2.20 0.91
N GLN A 64 25.12 3.37 0.93
CA GLN A 64 25.51 4.49 1.78
C GLN A 64 25.40 4.14 3.27
N GLN A 65 24.32 3.48 3.71
CA GLN A 65 24.18 3.05 5.10
C GLN A 65 25.26 2.06 5.54
N PHE A 66 25.72 1.16 4.65
CA PHE A 66 26.81 0.22 4.93
C PHE A 66 28.21 0.84 4.78
N MET A 67 28.35 1.95 4.05
CA MET A 67 29.64 2.62 3.83
C MET A 67 29.89 3.83 4.73
N ILE A 68 28.96 4.25 5.60
CA ILE A 68 29.28 5.22 6.66
C ILE A 68 30.21 4.49 7.64
N PRO A 69 31.52 4.82 7.68
CA PRO A 69 32.41 4.26 8.67
C PRO A 69 31.92 4.78 10.02
N ASP A 70 31.93 3.92 11.03
CA ASP A 70 31.82 4.35 12.42
C ASP A 70 32.67 5.62 12.60
N ARG A 71 32.03 6.73 12.97
CA ARG A 71 32.81 7.89 13.41
C ARG A 71 33.74 7.38 14.51
N PRO A 72 35.04 7.70 14.45
CA PRO A 72 35.95 7.28 15.49
C PRO A 72 35.42 7.79 16.83
N ALA A 73 35.50 6.92 17.84
CA ALA A 73 35.25 7.28 19.22
C ALA A 73 36.18 8.44 19.60
N GLU A 74 35.61 9.62 19.80
CA GLU A 74 36.19 10.73 20.57
C GLU A 74 35.11 11.31 21.48
#